data_AF-A0A318TTI1-F1
#
_entry.id   AF-A0A318TTI1-F1
#
_cell.length_a   1.000
_cell.length_b   1.000
_cell.length_c   1.000
_cell.angle_alpha   90.00
_cell.angle_beta   90.00
_cell.angle_gamma   90.00
#
_symmetry.space_group_name_H-M   'P 1'
#
loop_
_entity.id
_entity.type
_entity.pdbx_description
1 polymer ?
#
loop_
_entity_poly.entity_id
_entity_poly.type
_entity_poly.pdbx_seq_one_letter_code
_entity_poly.pdbx_strand_id
1 'polypeptide(L)'
;MSLRKLHTWVSVVLIVPFLIVGGTAILIAHHGSLGTGRVHLPRFGATAADAQGLAHRYELRAVAQDDDGALLYATKYGLMRAEPGGTARSADLRADLRDLARLGSGRWLAAAREGLYLRGTDGTWRRLVQEDFKALTVQGDQVLASSEAGVWRIDAAGTPRRAPDFAAPLAAGMAAGEAPPYTLEKLVMDLHTGKAIFGAAREWIWIDALGGAMLILGLSGIVVWRRAAAARARQAEAAARPDPVCGA
;
A
#
# COMPACT_ATOMS: atom_id res chain seq x y z
N MET A 1 -10.02 -31.41 -23.31
CA MET A 1 -9.25 -30.32 -23.94
C MET A 1 -7.76 -30.61 -23.75
N SER A 2 -6.91 -30.55 -24.79
CA SER A 2 -5.48 -30.89 -24.62
C SER A 2 -4.73 -29.78 -23.87
N LEU A 3 -3.68 -30.14 -23.13
CA LEU A 3 -2.88 -29.19 -22.32
C LEU A 3 -2.31 -28.04 -23.17
N ARG A 4 -1.99 -28.32 -24.45
CA ARG A 4 -1.53 -27.31 -25.42
C ARG A 4 -2.65 -26.35 -25.79
N LYS A 5 -3.86 -26.85 -26.07
CA LYS A 5 -5.03 -26.00 -26.38
C LYS A 5 -5.39 -25.11 -25.19
N LEU A 6 -5.34 -25.64 -23.97
CA LEU A 6 -5.57 -24.85 -22.74
C LEU A 6 -4.52 -23.75 -22.59
N HIS A 7 -3.23 -24.09 -22.69
CA HIS A 7 -2.14 -23.11 -22.66
C HIS A 7 -2.32 -22.01 -23.72
N THR A 8 -2.65 -22.36 -24.96
CA THR A 8 -2.87 -21.39 -26.04
C THR A 8 -4.05 -20.45 -25.76
N TRP A 9 -5.21 -20.98 -25.35
CA TRP A 9 -6.38 -20.14 -25.10
C TRP A 9 -6.23 -19.25 -23.88
N VAL A 10 -5.62 -19.77 -22.80
CA VAL A 10 -5.24 -18.99 -21.62
C VAL A 10 -4.31 -17.85 -22.05
N SER A 11 -3.26 -18.13 -22.83
CA SER A 11 -2.37 -17.09 -23.35
C SER A 11 -3.09 -16.03 -24.20
N VAL A 12 -4.00 -16.43 -25.09
CA VAL A 12 -4.73 -15.48 -25.96
C VAL A 12 -5.65 -14.57 -25.16
N VAL A 13 -6.39 -15.10 -24.18
CA VAL A 13 -7.30 -14.28 -23.36
C VAL A 13 -6.50 -13.33 -22.46
N LEU A 14 -5.35 -13.78 -21.95
CA LEU A 14 -4.57 -13.04 -20.96
C LEU A 14 -3.52 -12.12 -21.58
N ILE A 15 -3.28 -12.19 -22.89
CA ILE A 15 -2.30 -11.32 -23.56
C ILE A 15 -2.66 -9.85 -23.40
N VAL A 16 -3.95 -9.50 -23.45
CA VAL A 16 -4.40 -8.11 -23.34
C VAL A 16 -4.14 -7.56 -21.93
N PRO A 17 -4.59 -8.22 -20.83
CA PRO A 17 -4.19 -7.84 -19.47
C PRO A 17 -2.67 -7.78 -19.25
N PHE A 18 -1.91 -8.74 -19.78
CA PHE A 18 -0.45 -8.73 -19.65
C PHE A 18 0.22 -7.60 -20.43
N LEU A 19 -0.29 -7.25 -21.62
CA LEU A 19 0.20 -6.09 -22.37
C LEU A 19 -0.13 -4.78 -21.65
N ILE A 20 -1.31 -4.68 -21.05
CA ILE A 20 -1.70 -3.54 -20.22
C ILE A 20 -0.76 -3.42 -19.02
N VAL A 21 -0.58 -4.49 -18.24
CA VAL A 21 0.27 -4.46 -17.04
C VAL A 21 1.75 -4.30 -17.38
N GLY A 22 2.25 -5.01 -18.39
CA GLY A 22 3.63 -4.88 -18.86
C GLY A 22 3.93 -3.51 -19.44
N GLY A 23 3.01 -2.97 -20.26
CA GLY A 23 3.11 -1.62 -20.81
C GLY A 23 3.09 -0.55 -19.72
N THR A 24 2.14 -0.64 -18.79
CA THR A 24 2.07 0.28 -17.64
C THR A 24 3.27 0.12 -16.69
N ALA A 25 3.80 -1.08 -16.48
CA ALA A 25 5.02 -1.30 -15.70
C ALA A 25 6.25 -0.67 -16.34
N ILE A 26 6.39 -0.72 -17.67
CA ILE A 26 7.45 -0.03 -18.39
C ILE A 26 7.30 1.50 -18.19
N LEU A 27 6.09 2.03 -18.33
CA LEU A 27 5.81 3.46 -18.12
C LEU A 27 6.11 3.88 -16.67
N ILE A 28 5.73 3.07 -15.68
CA ILE A 28 6.04 3.30 -14.26
C ILE A 28 7.55 3.21 -14.02
N ALA A 29 8.26 2.24 -14.58
CA ALA A 29 9.70 2.09 -14.42
C ALA A 29 10.49 3.25 -15.06
N HIS A 30 9.97 3.84 -16.14
CA HIS A 30 10.60 4.94 -16.88
C HIS A 30 10.02 6.30 -16.54
N HIS A 31 9.16 6.39 -15.51
CA HIS A 31 8.53 7.64 -15.09
C HIS A 31 9.57 8.75 -14.80
N GLY A 32 10.74 8.37 -14.28
CA GLY A 32 11.88 9.25 -14.01
C GLY A 32 12.60 9.78 -15.27
N SER A 33 12.74 8.97 -16.33
CA SER A 33 13.35 9.41 -17.60
C SER A 33 12.35 10.17 -18.49
N LEU A 34 11.05 9.91 -18.33
CA LEU A 34 9.95 10.63 -18.99
C LEU A 34 9.60 11.97 -18.32
N GLY A 35 10.25 12.32 -17.20
CA GLY A 35 10.06 13.61 -16.53
C GLY A 35 8.72 13.76 -15.79
N THR A 36 8.01 12.66 -15.55
CA THR A 36 6.74 12.68 -14.80
C THR A 36 6.95 12.94 -13.30
N GLY A 37 8.16 12.70 -12.79
CA GLY A 37 8.56 12.95 -11.39
C GLY A 37 9.50 14.15 -11.19
N ARG A 38 9.33 15.27 -11.89
CA ARG A 38 10.20 16.48 -11.74
C ARG A 38 10.01 17.26 -10.41
N VAL A 39 9.73 16.55 -9.31
CA VAL A 39 9.89 17.05 -7.94
C VAL A 39 10.93 16.17 -7.24
N HIS A 40 11.89 16.83 -6.60
CA HIS A 40 13.29 16.40 -6.49
C HIS A 40 13.58 15.15 -5.65
N LEU A 41 14.62 14.42 -6.09
CA LEU A 41 15.49 13.58 -5.27
C LEU A 41 16.87 14.25 -5.19
N PRO A 42 17.54 14.18 -4.03
CA PRO A 42 18.58 13.16 -3.94
C PRO A 42 18.61 12.46 -2.59
N ARG A 43 18.99 11.16 -2.57
CA ARG A 43 20.29 10.80 -1.99
C ARG A 43 20.68 9.34 -2.21
N PHE A 44 21.90 9.17 -2.69
CA PHE A 44 22.79 8.10 -2.28
C PHE A 44 23.86 8.70 -1.38
N GLY A 45 24.16 8.04 -0.25
CA GLY A 45 25.21 8.43 0.68
C GLY A 45 24.74 9.32 1.84
N ALA A 46 24.44 8.69 2.98
CA ALA A 46 24.45 9.36 4.28
C ALA A 46 25.09 8.41 5.31
N THR A 47 26.30 8.77 5.73
CA THR A 47 26.97 8.24 6.91
C THR A 47 26.33 8.80 8.18
N ALA A 48 26.62 8.15 9.30
CA ALA A 48 26.05 8.41 10.61
C ALA A 48 26.43 9.79 11.17
N ALA A 49 25.66 10.83 10.86
CA ALA A 49 25.69 12.10 11.60
C ALA A 49 24.36 12.90 11.59
N ASP A 50 23.27 12.39 11.01
CA ASP A 50 22.06 13.18 10.84
C ASP A 50 20.91 12.72 11.76
N ALA A 51 20.50 13.56 12.71
CA ALA A 51 19.26 13.43 13.46
C ALA A 51 18.02 13.32 12.52
N GLN A 52 18.11 13.86 11.30
CA GLN A 52 17.14 13.67 10.23
C GLN A 52 17.03 12.21 9.77
N GLY A 53 18.11 11.43 9.85
CA GLY A 53 18.10 10.00 9.53
C GLY A 53 17.36 9.16 10.57
N LEU A 54 17.30 9.57 11.83
CA LEU A 54 16.51 8.88 12.87
C LEU A 54 15.01 9.11 12.69
N ALA A 55 14.60 10.36 12.41
CA ALA A 55 13.20 10.65 12.08
C ALA A 55 12.72 9.83 10.86
N HIS A 56 13.57 9.64 9.85
CA HIS A 56 13.26 8.75 8.73
C HIS A 56 13.27 7.26 9.09
N ARG A 57 14.23 6.76 9.88
CA ARG A 57 14.25 5.34 10.30
C ARG A 57 13.03 4.93 11.11
N TYR A 58 12.57 5.81 11.98
CA TYR A 58 11.38 5.57 12.80
C TYR A 58 10.08 5.95 12.09
N GLU A 59 10.15 6.51 10.87
CA GLU A 59 9.00 7.09 10.18
C GLU A 59 8.19 7.98 11.12
N LEU A 60 8.84 9.02 11.66
CA LEU A 60 8.18 10.01 12.50
C LEU A 60 7.12 10.75 11.68
N ARG A 61 5.87 10.74 12.15
CA ARG A 61 4.73 11.31 11.42
C ARG A 61 4.09 12.48 12.15
N ALA A 62 4.07 12.45 13.48
CA ALA A 62 3.57 13.55 14.29
C ALA A 62 4.40 13.71 15.56
N VAL A 63 4.48 14.96 16.05
CA VAL A 63 5.09 15.30 17.33
C VAL A 63 4.10 16.17 18.09
N ALA A 64 3.93 15.89 19.37
CA ALA A 64 3.12 16.70 20.26
C ALA A 64 3.81 16.84 21.62
N GLN A 65 3.44 17.87 22.38
CA GLN A 65 3.94 18.07 23.75
C GLN A 65 2.83 17.78 24.75
N ASP A 66 3.13 16.93 25.74
CA ASP A 66 2.25 16.58 26.86
C ASP A 66 2.33 17.66 27.97
N ASP A 67 1.42 17.61 28.94
CA ASP A 67 1.31 18.64 30.00
C ASP A 67 2.56 18.77 30.88
N ASP A 68 3.28 17.67 31.09
CA ASP A 68 4.53 17.64 31.86
C ASP A 68 5.75 18.07 31.03
N GLY A 69 5.52 18.57 29.82
CA GLY A 69 6.55 19.01 28.89
C GLY A 69 7.21 17.87 28.13
N ALA A 70 6.82 16.61 28.37
CA ALA A 70 7.29 15.46 27.63
C ALA A 70 6.87 15.56 26.16
N LEU A 71 7.73 15.12 25.24
CA LEU A 71 7.43 15.04 23.82
C LEU A 71 6.88 13.65 23.48
N LEU A 72 5.75 13.63 22.79
CA LEU A 72 5.10 12.47 22.23
C LEU A 72 5.42 12.40 20.73
N TYR A 73 5.85 11.24 20.28
CA TYR A 73 6.21 10.98 18.89
C TYR A 73 5.32 9.86 18.34
N ALA A 74 4.50 10.18 17.35
CA ALA A 74 3.78 9.18 16.58
C ALA A 74 4.68 8.63 15.48
N THR A 75 4.91 7.32 15.54
CA THR A 75 5.79 6.60 14.61
C THR A 75 5.08 5.38 14.03
N LYS A 76 5.64 4.80 12.97
CA LYS A 76 5.15 3.52 12.42
C LYS A 76 5.20 2.36 13.43
N TYR A 77 6.05 2.46 14.44
CA TYR A 77 6.26 1.40 15.44
C TYR A 77 5.47 1.61 16.73
N GLY A 78 4.70 2.70 16.84
CA GLY A 78 3.95 3.05 18.03
C GLY A 78 4.20 4.47 18.52
N LEU A 79 3.68 4.74 19.71
CA LEU A 79 3.91 5.97 20.44
C LEU A 79 5.27 5.89 21.14
N MET A 80 6.11 6.89 20.94
CA MET A 80 7.29 7.09 21.77
C MET A 80 7.11 8.34 22.63
N ARG A 81 7.71 8.35 23.81
CA ARG A 81 7.70 9.48 24.75
C ARG A 81 9.12 9.82 25.17
N ALA A 82 9.49 11.09 25.10
CA ALA A 82 10.73 11.59 25.67
C ALA A 82 10.41 12.61 26.77
N GLU A 83 10.92 12.37 27.96
CA GLU A 83 10.90 13.38 29.02
C GLU A 83 11.77 14.59 28.62
N PRO A 84 11.58 15.79 29.21
CA PRO A 84 12.39 16.96 28.90
C PRO A 84 13.91 16.67 29.00
N GLY A 85 14.63 16.80 27.88
CA GLY A 85 16.06 16.50 27.79
C GLY A 85 16.43 15.00 27.82
N GLY A 86 15.44 14.11 27.86
CA GLY A 86 15.60 12.66 27.89
C GLY A 86 15.58 12.00 26.51
N THR A 87 15.90 10.70 26.49
CA THR A 87 15.78 9.88 25.29
C THR A 87 14.36 9.36 25.11
N ALA A 88 13.89 9.33 23.86
CA ALA A 88 12.57 8.77 23.53
C ALA A 88 12.52 7.27 23.85
N ARG A 89 11.48 6.84 24.56
CA ARG A 89 11.20 5.45 24.91
C ARG A 89 9.84 5.05 24.36
N SER A 90 9.64 3.76 24.07
CA SER A 90 8.31 3.24 23.70
C SER A 90 7.32 3.53 24.84
N ALA A 91 6.16 4.09 24.49
CA ALA A 91 4.99 4.16 25.35
C ALA A 91 4.05 2.97 25.10
N ASP A 92 2.91 2.96 25.78
CA ASP A 92 2.02 1.78 25.85
C ASP A 92 1.19 1.53 24.57
N LEU A 93 1.21 2.45 23.61
CA LEU A 93 0.46 2.31 22.36
C LEU A 93 1.34 1.79 21.22
N ARG A 94 1.22 0.49 20.92
CA ARG A 94 1.88 -0.18 19.79
C ARG A 94 0.93 -0.31 18.60
N ALA A 95 0.91 0.71 17.76
CA ALA A 95 0.12 0.76 16.53
C ALA A 95 0.88 1.58 15.46
N ASP A 96 0.51 1.44 14.20
CA ASP A 96 1.11 2.23 13.10
C ASP A 96 0.51 3.65 13.12
N LEU A 97 1.03 4.49 14.03
CA LEU A 97 0.49 5.82 14.33
C LEU A 97 0.77 6.79 13.18
N ARG A 98 -0.15 7.72 12.96
CA ARG A 98 -0.05 8.72 11.90
C ARG A 98 -0.22 10.13 12.40
N ASP A 99 -1.04 10.32 13.41
CA ASP A 99 -1.30 11.65 13.94
C ASP A 99 -1.68 11.60 15.42
N LEU A 100 -1.47 12.73 16.10
CA LEU A 100 -1.81 12.96 17.50
C LEU A 100 -2.54 14.28 17.63
N ALA A 101 -3.65 14.29 18.34
CA ALA A 101 -4.36 15.52 18.66
C ALA A 101 -4.83 15.50 20.10
N ARG A 102 -4.94 16.69 20.68
CA ARG A 102 -5.46 16.87 22.02
C ARG A 102 -6.90 17.35 21.94
N LEU A 103 -7.78 16.69 22.68
CA LEU A 103 -9.17 17.14 22.86
C LEU A 103 -9.20 18.36 23.79
N GLY A 104 -10.25 19.18 23.70
CA GLY A 104 -10.49 20.29 24.63
C GLY A 104 -10.56 19.85 26.10
N SER A 105 -10.88 18.57 26.36
CA SER A 105 -10.84 17.96 27.70
C SER A 105 -9.43 17.68 28.23
N GLY A 106 -8.37 17.99 27.46
CA GLY A 106 -6.98 17.68 27.78
C GLY A 106 -6.55 16.24 27.46
N ARG A 107 -7.45 15.36 27.03
CA ARG A 107 -7.13 13.96 26.68
C ARG A 107 -6.53 13.84 25.29
N TRP A 108 -5.71 12.82 25.08
CA TRP A 108 -5.05 12.56 23.80
C TRP A 108 -5.85 11.61 22.91
N LEU A 109 -5.93 11.97 21.63
CA LEU A 109 -6.35 11.10 20.54
C LEU A 109 -5.14 10.74 19.69
N ALA A 110 -5.12 9.50 19.20
CA ALA A 110 -4.14 9.01 18.24
C ALA A 110 -4.84 8.37 17.05
N ALA A 111 -4.52 8.85 15.85
CA ALA A 111 -4.91 8.21 14.59
C ALA A 111 -3.85 7.17 14.22
N ALA A 112 -4.31 5.97 13.88
CA ALA A 112 -3.45 4.87 13.46
C ALA A 112 -4.06 4.12 12.28
N ARG A 113 -3.25 3.26 11.65
CA ARG A 113 -3.71 2.37 10.58
C ARG A 113 -4.79 1.39 11.06
N GLU A 114 -4.71 0.96 12.31
CA GLU A 114 -5.59 -0.06 12.89
C GLU A 114 -6.81 0.53 13.61
N GLY A 115 -6.85 1.86 13.80
CA GLY A 115 -7.96 2.51 14.48
C GLY A 115 -7.67 3.91 15.01
N LEU A 116 -8.72 4.47 15.62
CA LEU A 116 -8.66 5.70 16.41
C LEU A 116 -8.58 5.32 17.90
N TYR A 117 -7.63 5.89 18.62
CA TYR A 117 -7.38 5.59 20.03
C TYR A 117 -7.56 6.83 20.89
N LEU A 118 -8.09 6.65 22.10
CA LEU A 118 -8.25 7.69 23.11
C LEU A 118 -7.50 7.29 24.37
N ARG A 119 -6.70 8.20 24.89
CA ARG A 119 -6.03 8.04 26.19
C ARG A 119 -7.03 8.33 27.31
N GLY A 120 -7.27 7.33 28.14
CA GLY A 120 -8.04 7.43 29.37
C GLY A 120 -7.35 8.32 30.40
N THR A 121 -8.09 8.67 31.45
CA THR A 121 -7.56 9.46 32.59
C THR A 121 -6.56 8.67 33.43
N ASP A 122 -6.62 7.34 33.35
CA ASP A 122 -5.65 6.39 33.90
C ASP A 122 -4.37 6.26 33.05
N GLY A 123 -4.29 7.00 31.93
CA GLY A 123 -3.17 6.95 31.00
C GLY A 123 -3.25 5.80 29.99
N THR A 124 -4.23 4.90 30.09
CA THR A 124 -4.34 3.74 29.20
C THR A 124 -4.97 4.13 27.87
N TRP A 125 -4.58 3.44 26.78
CA TRP A 125 -5.13 3.71 25.45
C TRP A 125 -6.27 2.75 25.12
N ARG A 126 -7.44 3.29 24.79
CA ARG A 126 -8.61 2.53 24.34
C ARG A 126 -8.91 2.82 22.88
N ARG A 127 -9.05 1.78 22.07
CA ARG A 127 -9.51 1.91 20.68
C ARG A 127 -11.00 2.30 20.66
N LEU A 128 -11.31 3.40 19.99
CA LEU A 128 -12.66 3.92 19.80
C LEU A 128 -13.31 3.34 18.53
N VAL A 129 -12.56 3.31 17.43
CA VAL A 129 -13.03 2.89 16.10
C VAL A 129 -11.95 2.06 15.44
N GLN A 130 -12.33 0.98 14.75
CA GLN A 130 -11.41 0.13 13.97
C GLN A 130 -11.53 0.46 12.47
N GLU A 131 -10.79 1.47 12.03
CA GLU A 131 -10.64 1.90 10.64
C GLU A 131 -9.23 2.45 10.40
N ASP A 132 -8.85 2.64 9.15
CA ASP A 132 -7.57 3.26 8.78
C ASP A 132 -7.67 4.79 8.82
N PHE A 133 -7.23 5.41 9.92
CA PHE A 133 -7.23 6.87 10.10
C PHE A 133 -5.92 7.49 9.60
N LYS A 134 -6.02 8.63 8.90
CA LYS A 134 -4.89 9.27 8.20
C LYS A 134 -4.39 10.51 8.91
N ALA A 135 -5.30 11.35 9.42
CA ALA A 135 -4.98 12.61 10.08
C ALA A 135 -6.05 13.03 11.10
N LEU A 136 -5.65 13.87 12.05
CA LEU A 136 -6.48 14.53 13.05
C LEU A 136 -6.40 16.06 12.86
N THR A 137 -7.50 16.76 13.10
CA THR A 137 -7.53 18.22 13.04
C THR A 137 -8.39 18.77 14.16
N VAL A 138 -7.82 19.65 14.97
CA VAL A 138 -8.55 20.30 16.07
C VAL A 138 -9.42 21.42 15.50
N GLN A 139 -10.70 21.43 15.85
CA GLN A 139 -11.68 22.46 15.46
C GLN A 139 -12.51 22.86 16.70
N GLY A 140 -12.07 23.91 17.39
CA GLY A 140 -12.66 24.30 18.68
C GLY A 140 -12.54 23.17 19.70
N ASP A 141 -13.66 22.78 20.31
CA ASP A 141 -13.71 21.70 21.30
C ASP A 141 -13.82 20.29 20.70
N GLN A 142 -13.82 20.20 19.37
CA GLN A 142 -13.94 18.93 18.64
C GLN A 142 -12.65 18.61 17.89
N VAL A 143 -12.45 17.33 17.63
CA VAL A 143 -11.41 16.86 16.71
C VAL A 143 -12.08 16.18 15.53
N LEU A 144 -11.66 16.56 14.32
CA LEU A 144 -11.99 15.86 13.10
C LEU A 144 -10.94 14.78 12.85
N ALA A 145 -11.38 13.56 12.55
CA ALA A 145 -10.50 12.48 12.14
C ALA A 145 -10.88 12.03 10.73
N SER A 146 -9.89 11.95 9.84
CA SER A 146 -10.09 11.48 8.46
C SER A 146 -9.72 10.00 8.33
N SER A 147 -10.59 9.21 7.73
CA SER A 147 -10.34 7.83 7.30
C SER A 147 -10.64 7.68 5.81
N GLU A 148 -10.32 6.52 5.22
CA GLU A 148 -10.72 6.23 3.83
C GLU A 148 -12.23 6.18 3.66
N ALA A 149 -12.98 5.88 4.73
CA ALA A 149 -14.43 5.79 4.70
C ALA A 149 -15.14 7.13 4.96
N GLY A 150 -14.40 8.19 5.28
CA GLY A 150 -14.93 9.54 5.45
C GLY A 150 -14.35 10.29 6.65
N VAL A 151 -15.09 11.32 7.08
CA VAL A 151 -14.70 12.17 8.22
C VAL A 151 -15.52 11.79 9.44
N TRP A 152 -14.84 11.75 10.58
CA TRP A 152 -15.41 11.54 11.91
C TRP A 152 -15.26 12.82 12.72
N ARG A 153 -16.29 13.17 13.49
CA ARG A 153 -16.24 14.18 14.56
C ARG A 153 -16.07 13.47 15.90
N ILE A 154 -15.15 13.96 16.72
CA ILE A 154 -14.93 13.50 18.08
C ILE A 154 -15.16 14.68 19.00
N ASP A 155 -16.14 14.55 19.89
CA ASP A 155 -16.43 15.59 20.89
C ASP A 155 -15.42 15.60 22.03
N ALA A 156 -15.51 16.59 22.93
CA ALA A 156 -14.66 16.67 24.12
C ALA A 156 -14.78 15.42 25.03
N ALA A 157 -15.91 14.71 24.99
CA ALA A 157 -16.12 13.45 25.69
C ALA A 157 -15.45 12.25 25.00
N GLY A 158 -14.85 12.43 23.83
CA GLY A 158 -14.15 11.38 23.09
C GLY A 158 -15.11 10.44 22.36
N THR A 159 -16.33 10.90 22.07
CA THR A 159 -17.35 10.12 21.39
C THR A 159 -17.21 10.30 19.88
N PRO A 160 -16.86 9.25 19.11
CA PRO A 160 -16.75 9.35 17.66
C PRO A 160 -18.13 9.30 16.99
N ARG A 161 -18.39 10.19 16.04
CA ARG A 161 -19.57 10.18 15.17
C ARG A 161 -19.17 10.44 13.72
N ARG A 162 -19.67 9.65 12.78
CA ARG A 162 -19.48 9.97 11.34
C ARG A 162 -20.14 11.30 11.01
N ALA A 163 -19.46 12.09 10.19
CA ALA A 163 -19.91 13.40 9.74
C ALA A 163 -20.11 13.36 8.21
N PRO A 164 -21.22 12.77 7.72
CA PRO A 164 -21.47 12.62 6.29
C PRO A 164 -21.64 13.97 5.57
N ASP A 165 -21.96 15.01 6.33
CA ASP A 165 -22.07 16.39 5.87
C ASP A 165 -20.74 16.95 5.32
N PHE A 166 -19.58 16.41 5.70
CA PHE A 166 -18.29 16.82 5.12
C PHE A 166 -18.13 16.45 3.64
N ALA A 167 -18.82 15.42 3.16
CA ALA A 167 -18.73 15.02 1.76
C ALA A 167 -19.48 15.98 0.83
N ALA A 168 -20.52 16.67 1.32
CA ALA A 168 -21.41 17.47 0.49
C ALA A 168 -20.71 18.68 -0.16
N PRO A 169 -19.92 19.52 0.55
CA PRO A 169 -19.17 20.61 -0.08
C PRO A 169 -18.13 20.12 -1.08
N LEU A 170 -17.45 19.00 -0.77
CA LEU A 170 -16.46 18.42 -1.68
C LEU A 170 -17.13 17.89 -2.96
N ALA A 171 -18.26 17.19 -2.82
CA ALA A 171 -19.06 16.71 -3.94
C ALA A 171 -19.60 17.86 -4.79
N ALA A 172 -20.08 18.94 -4.16
CA ALA A 172 -20.54 20.14 -4.86
C ALA A 172 -19.41 20.81 -5.65
N GLY A 173 -18.21 20.95 -5.05
CA GLY A 173 -17.02 21.46 -5.76
C GLY A 173 -16.62 20.57 -6.95
N MET A 174 -16.60 19.25 -6.75
CA MET A 174 -16.33 18.31 -7.85
C MET A 174 -17.37 18.42 -8.98
N ALA A 175 -18.65 18.56 -8.64
CA ALA A 175 -19.73 18.74 -9.63
C ALA A 175 -19.64 20.10 -10.35
N ALA A 176 -19.09 21.12 -9.70
CA ALA A 176 -18.81 22.42 -10.30
C ALA A 176 -17.54 22.43 -11.19
N GLY A 177 -16.84 21.29 -11.34
CA GLY A 177 -15.64 21.18 -12.17
C GLY A 177 -14.34 21.56 -11.46
N GLU A 178 -14.37 21.79 -10.15
CA GLU A 178 -13.19 22.09 -9.32
C GLU A 178 -12.41 20.82 -8.94
N ALA A 179 -12.77 19.66 -9.49
CA ALA A 179 -12.02 18.43 -9.27
C ALA A 179 -10.62 18.56 -9.90
N PRO A 180 -9.54 18.22 -9.18
CA PRO A 180 -8.21 18.23 -9.77
C PRO A 180 -8.20 17.31 -11.00
N PRO A 181 -7.53 17.72 -12.10
CA PRO A 181 -7.56 16.98 -13.35
C PRO A 181 -7.06 15.55 -13.11
N TYR A 182 -7.83 14.58 -13.57
CA TYR A 182 -7.44 13.17 -13.49
C TYR A 182 -6.21 12.95 -14.39
N THR A 183 -5.05 12.76 -13.78
CA THR A 183 -3.77 12.71 -14.51
C THR A 183 -3.62 11.40 -15.27
N LEU A 184 -2.87 11.43 -16.37
CA LEU A 184 -2.50 10.22 -17.11
C LEU A 184 -1.76 9.21 -16.20
N GLU A 185 -0.94 9.69 -15.28
CA GLU A 185 -0.25 8.86 -14.29
C GLU A 185 -1.24 8.10 -13.40
N LYS A 186 -2.28 8.79 -12.89
CA LYS A 186 -3.31 8.16 -12.08
C LYS A 186 -4.11 7.13 -12.88
N LEU A 187 -4.44 7.44 -14.14
CA LEU A 187 -5.09 6.49 -15.04
C LEU A 187 -4.23 5.24 -15.27
N VAL A 188 -2.94 5.43 -15.55
CA VAL A 188 -1.98 4.34 -15.77
C VAL A 188 -1.86 3.48 -14.52
N MET A 189 -1.79 4.08 -13.33
CA MET A 189 -1.73 3.37 -12.05
C MET A 189 -3.02 2.61 -11.75
N ASP A 190 -4.18 3.23 -11.96
CA ASP A 190 -5.48 2.60 -11.74
C ASP A 190 -5.74 1.47 -12.75
N LEU A 191 -5.24 1.59 -13.98
CA LEU A 191 -5.29 0.52 -14.97
C LEU A 191 -4.33 -0.63 -14.63
N HIS A 192 -3.12 -0.31 -14.16
CA HIS A 192 -2.13 -1.29 -13.72
C HIS A 192 -2.64 -2.14 -12.55
N THR A 193 -3.22 -1.47 -11.54
CA THR A 193 -3.81 -2.12 -10.35
C THR A 193 -5.16 -2.76 -10.61
N GLY A 194 -5.81 -2.45 -11.74
CA GLY A 194 -7.15 -2.92 -12.08
C GLY A 194 -8.28 -2.10 -11.45
N LYS A 195 -7.98 -1.05 -10.66
CA LYS A 195 -8.97 -0.11 -10.11
C LYS A 195 -9.82 0.55 -11.19
N ALA A 196 -9.25 0.86 -12.35
CA ALA A 196 -9.99 1.46 -13.46
C ALA A 196 -11.06 0.52 -14.05
N ILE A 197 -10.88 -0.80 -13.90
CA ILE A 197 -11.77 -1.83 -14.49
C ILE A 197 -12.75 -2.36 -13.44
N PHE A 198 -12.27 -2.69 -12.25
CA PHE A 198 -13.05 -3.37 -11.20
C PHE A 198 -13.41 -2.47 -10.02
N GLY A 199 -12.84 -1.26 -9.94
CA GLY A 199 -12.96 -0.38 -8.78
C GLY A 199 -12.06 -0.81 -7.61
N ALA A 200 -11.88 0.09 -6.63
CA ALA A 200 -10.99 -0.14 -5.49
C ALA A 200 -11.38 -1.37 -4.65
N ALA A 201 -12.68 -1.65 -4.50
CA ALA A 201 -13.15 -2.78 -3.68
C ALA A 201 -12.87 -4.16 -4.28
N ARG A 202 -12.56 -4.25 -5.58
CA ARG A 202 -12.43 -5.52 -6.32
C ARG A 202 -11.13 -5.62 -7.10
N GLU A 203 -10.14 -4.77 -6.82
CA GLU A 203 -8.83 -4.81 -7.46
C GLU A 203 -8.10 -6.14 -7.27
N TRP A 204 -8.35 -6.84 -6.15
CA TRP A 204 -7.77 -8.15 -5.86
C TRP A 204 -8.11 -9.20 -6.93
N ILE A 205 -9.28 -9.11 -7.58
CA ILE A 205 -9.68 -10.02 -8.65
C ILE A 205 -8.72 -9.92 -9.83
N TRP A 206 -8.31 -8.69 -10.17
CA TRP A 206 -7.36 -8.44 -11.26
C TRP A 206 -5.99 -9.02 -10.95
N ILE A 207 -5.50 -8.78 -9.73
CA ILE A 207 -4.19 -9.27 -9.27
C ILE A 207 -4.18 -10.80 -9.25
N ASP A 208 -5.19 -11.43 -8.68
CA ASP A 208 -5.28 -12.89 -8.58
C ASP A 208 -5.43 -13.55 -9.95
N ALA A 209 -6.20 -12.94 -10.86
CA ALA A 209 -6.33 -13.43 -12.23
C ALA A 209 -4.98 -13.40 -12.97
N LEU A 210 -4.23 -12.30 -12.85
CA LEU A 210 -2.90 -12.18 -13.45
C LEU A 210 -1.87 -13.12 -12.79
N GLY A 211 -1.85 -13.20 -11.47
CA GLY A 211 -0.98 -14.10 -10.72
C GLY A 211 -1.26 -15.58 -11.05
N GLY A 212 -2.53 -15.97 -11.05
CA GLY A 212 -2.98 -17.30 -11.45
C GLY A 212 -2.61 -17.63 -12.89
N ALA A 213 -2.77 -16.67 -13.81
CA ALA A 213 -2.34 -16.81 -15.18
C ALA A 213 -0.83 -17.07 -15.30
N MET A 214 0.00 -16.28 -14.60
CA MET A 214 1.46 -16.47 -14.59
C MET A 214 1.85 -17.84 -14.02
N LEU A 215 1.20 -18.29 -12.95
CA LEU A 215 1.42 -19.62 -12.37
C LEU A 215 1.06 -20.73 -13.36
N ILE A 216 -0.10 -20.66 -13.99
CA ILE A 216 -0.56 -21.66 -14.97
C ILE A 216 0.41 -21.70 -16.16
N LEU A 217 0.79 -20.55 -16.71
CA LEU A 217 1.71 -20.46 -17.85
C LEU A 217 3.12 -20.94 -17.48
N GLY A 218 3.63 -20.58 -16.30
CA GLY A 218 4.93 -21.02 -15.80
C GLY A 218 4.98 -22.54 -15.60
N LEU A 219 4.00 -23.11 -14.88
CA LEU A 219 3.93 -24.55 -14.62
C LEU A 219 3.74 -25.35 -15.92
N SER A 220 2.82 -24.90 -16.79
CA SER A 220 2.59 -25.58 -18.07
C SER A 220 3.81 -25.48 -19.00
N GLY A 221 4.52 -24.34 -19.00
CA GLY A 221 5.78 -24.17 -19.70
C GLY A 221 6.86 -25.15 -19.24
N ILE A 222 7.05 -25.31 -17.93
CA ILE A 222 7.99 -26.28 -17.35
C ILE A 222 7.64 -27.71 -17.78
N VAL A 223 6.36 -28.08 -17.72
CA VAL A 223 5.90 -29.42 -18.12
C VAL A 223 6.15 -29.68 -19.60
N VAL A 224 5.81 -28.72 -20.47
CA VAL A 224 6.04 -28.84 -21.92
C VAL A 224 7.53 -28.94 -22.23
N TRP A 225 8.36 -28.11 -21.59
CA TRP A 225 9.82 -28.14 -21.73
C TRP A 225 10.42 -29.49 -21.32
N ARG A 226 10.07 -30.01 -20.13
CA ARG A 226 10.54 -31.32 -19.66
C ARG A 226 10.16 -32.45 -20.62
N ARG A 227 8.94 -32.43 -21.15
CA ARG A 227 8.47 -33.42 -22.13
C ARG A 227 9.23 -33.32 -23.45
N ALA A 228 9.48 -32.11 -23.94
CA ALA A 228 10.26 -31.88 -25.15
C ALA A 228 11.72 -32.31 -24.98
N ALA A 229 12.35 -32.01 -23.84
CA ALA A 229 13.70 -32.43 -23.51
C ALA A 229 13.83 -33.97 -23.46
N ALA A 230 12.89 -34.65 -22.78
CA ALA A 230 12.86 -36.10 -22.72
C ALA A 230 12.61 -36.75 -24.10
N ALA A 231 11.81 -36.13 -24.96
CA ALA A 231 11.62 -36.60 -26.33
C ALA A 231 12.91 -36.47 -27.17
N ARG A 232 13.62 -35.34 -27.08
CA ARG A 232 14.89 -35.12 -27.75
C ARG A 232 15.97 -36.11 -27.27
N ALA A 233 16.06 -36.35 -25.96
CA ALA A 233 17.00 -37.32 -25.40
C ALA A 233 16.77 -38.74 -25.97
N ARG A 234 15.51 -39.18 -26.04
CA ARG A 234 15.15 -40.50 -26.62
C ARG A 234 15.45 -40.59 -28.12
N GLN A 235 15.24 -39.51 -28.87
CA GLN A 235 15.59 -39.46 -30.29
C GLN A 235 17.11 -39.54 -30.49
N ALA A 236 17.88 -38.84 -29.64
CA ALA A 236 19.34 -38.91 -29.68
C ALA A 236 19.86 -40.31 -29.33
N GLU A 237 19.30 -40.97 -28.32
CA GLU A 237 19.64 -42.35 -27.96
C GLU A 237 19.28 -43.33 -29.08
N ALA A 238 18.10 -43.19 -29.69
CA ALA A 238 17.70 -44.01 -30.83
C ALA A 238 18.63 -43.83 -32.05
N ALA A 239 19.07 -42.60 -32.32
CA ALA A 239 20.00 -42.31 -33.40
C ALA A 239 21.45 -42.78 -33.11
N ALA A 240 21.84 -42.86 -31.83
CA ALA A 240 23.15 -43.36 -31.42
C ALA A 240 23.22 -44.90 -31.34
N ARG A 241 22.07 -45.58 -31.38
CA ARG A 241 22.01 -47.05 -31.37
C ARG A 241 22.50 -47.54 -32.74
N PRO A 242 23.62 -48.29 -32.82
CA PRO A 242 24.11 -48.79 -34.11
C PRO A 242 23.04 -49.68 -34.73
N ASP A 243 22.82 -49.52 -36.03
CA ASP A 243 21.90 -50.36 -36.79
C ASP A 243 22.28 -51.84 -36.58
N PRO A 244 21.35 -52.70 -36.16
CA PRO A 244 21.59 -54.13 -36.07
C PRO A 244 21.63 -54.70 -37.50
N VAL A 245 22.69 -54.45 -38.24
CA VAL A 245 22.87 -54.92 -39.61
C VAL A 245 24.04 -55.89 -39.67
N CYS A 246 23.65 -57.14 -39.95
CA CYS A 246 24.38 -58.19 -40.67
C CYS A 246 25.67 -58.72 -40.04
N GLY A 247 25.53 -59.38 -38.88
CA GLY A 247 26.38 -60.55 -38.60
C GLY A 247 25.79 -61.79 -39.28
N ALA A 248 26.21 -62.05 -40.51
CA ALA A 248 26.12 -63.34 -41.18
C ALA A 248 27.52 -63.74 -41.63
#